data_AF-A0A809SFL4-F1
#
_entry.id   AF-A0A809SFL4-F1
#
_cell.length_a   1.000
_cell.length_b   1.000
_cell.length_c   1.000
_cell.angle_alpha   90.00
_cell.angle_beta   90.00
_cell.angle_gamma   90.00
#
_symmetry.space_group_name_H-M   'P 1'
#
loop_
_entity.id
_entity.type
_entity.pdbx_description
1 polymer ?
#
loop_
_entity_poly.entity_id
_entity_poly.type
_entity_poly.pdbx_seq_one_letter_code
_entity_poly.pdbx_strand_id
1 'polypeptide(L)'
;MLIALVASLLACSPQPNEVFDRMVGAERSQTEIAFDLTMSSKLEGVRKSAIYQFDYDYPKRVRLTVQELDEKGAARLHRDYLLEGGALSGVDYLRKEHLRRIVIPGSDLLSTLWENIGGLDDGVKALSQPEAMTQFLTPFRQLHDWLVQSEGARTRVYRSAREEARFSRALFVAGPQGRLERLRMATEAGHLEWRVAYRPLRPLRLDVPSEAVKVGSFSEPESGEKFDSEAARVVADRSVRAFANLDNVEMDIQFDGNRGRVWVAGGRIRVKAQNHEWVFDGKNLVARIGGKAYRTAAKRVQVPELLQSLEIETLPPVFQLLTARNPVKMFVDDAKSIRVAGSLTLSGQTCTLLELKGEHRLSTLAVRDIDGLPASITLSLWDRVGRRALRSEQTYEYLSTGKPLPADSFQLGIPTGAVPSPFPEKPTR
;
A
#
# COMPACT_ATOMS: atom_id res chain seq x y z
N MET A 1 -27.37 -29.35 -55.23
CA MET A 1 -27.10 -30.01 -53.93
C MET A 1 -25.82 -29.51 -53.24
N LEU A 2 -24.70 -29.30 -53.95
CA LEU A 2 -23.44 -28.83 -53.31
C LEU A 2 -23.51 -27.39 -52.75
N ILE A 3 -24.27 -26.50 -53.39
CA ILE A 3 -24.43 -25.09 -52.94
C ILE A 3 -25.30 -24.99 -51.67
N ALA A 4 -26.26 -25.89 -51.49
CA ALA A 4 -27.05 -25.98 -50.26
C ALA A 4 -26.23 -26.56 -49.08
N LEU A 5 -25.18 -27.35 -49.37
CA LEU A 5 -24.26 -27.90 -48.37
C LEU A 5 -23.21 -26.87 -47.90
N VAL A 6 -22.77 -25.96 -48.77
CA VAL A 6 -21.87 -24.85 -48.40
C VAL A 6 -22.64 -23.75 -47.66
N ALA A 7 -23.91 -23.50 -48.01
CA ALA A 7 -24.78 -22.57 -47.29
C ALA A 7 -25.16 -23.05 -45.87
N SER A 8 -25.13 -24.36 -45.61
CA SER A 8 -25.35 -24.94 -44.27
C SER A 8 -24.07 -25.08 -43.43
N LEU A 9 -22.88 -24.98 -44.05
CA LEU A 9 -21.59 -24.80 -43.36
C LEU A 9 -21.25 -23.33 -43.08
N LEU A 10 -21.93 -22.39 -43.73
CA LEU A 10 -22.00 -20.96 -43.39
C LEU A 10 -23.15 -20.67 -42.39
N ALA A 11 -23.49 -21.64 -41.55
CA ALA A 11 -24.35 -21.39 -40.39
C ALA A 11 -23.65 -20.37 -39.48
N CYS A 12 -24.10 -19.12 -39.58
CA CYS A 12 -23.80 -17.96 -38.73
C CYS A 12 -22.77 -18.25 -37.62
N SER A 13 -21.48 -18.17 -37.95
CA SER A 13 -20.44 -18.09 -36.92
C SER A 13 -20.78 -16.85 -36.08
N PRO A 14 -21.11 -16.99 -34.78
CA PRO A 14 -21.55 -15.85 -34.01
C PRO A 14 -20.45 -14.80 -34.00
N GLN A 15 -20.84 -13.54 -34.18
CA GLN A 15 -19.88 -12.45 -34.09
C GLN A 15 -19.34 -12.38 -32.65
N PRO A 16 -18.09 -11.94 -32.44
CA PRO A 16 -17.50 -11.82 -31.10
C PRO A 16 -18.41 -11.05 -30.12
N ASN A 17 -19.02 -9.97 -30.61
CA ASN A 17 -19.95 -9.16 -29.84
C ASN A 17 -21.22 -9.93 -29.44
N GLU A 18 -21.75 -10.82 -30.29
CA GLU A 18 -22.90 -11.66 -29.93
C GLU A 18 -22.53 -12.65 -28.81
N VAL A 19 -21.30 -13.16 -28.80
CA VAL A 19 -20.84 -14.02 -27.69
C VAL A 19 -20.70 -13.21 -26.40
N PHE A 20 -20.14 -12.00 -26.48
CA PHE A 20 -20.06 -11.08 -25.33
C PHE A 20 -21.46 -10.66 -24.82
N ASP A 21 -22.41 -10.43 -25.72
CA ASP A 21 -23.80 -10.13 -25.37
C ASP A 21 -24.47 -11.32 -24.68
N ARG A 22 -24.20 -12.55 -25.14
CA ARG A 22 -24.67 -13.77 -24.46
C ARG A 22 -24.09 -13.91 -23.05
N MET A 23 -22.81 -13.58 -22.85
CA MET A 23 -22.20 -13.57 -21.51
C MET A 23 -22.90 -12.58 -20.58
N VAL A 24 -23.12 -11.34 -21.04
CA VAL A 24 -23.86 -10.32 -20.26
C VAL A 24 -25.30 -10.75 -19.99
N GLY A 25 -25.99 -11.28 -21.01
CA GLY A 25 -27.38 -11.74 -20.90
C GLY A 25 -27.55 -12.92 -19.94
N ALA A 26 -26.56 -13.81 -19.86
CA ALA A 26 -26.57 -14.95 -18.95
C ALA A 26 -26.48 -14.53 -17.46
N GLU A 27 -26.05 -13.31 -17.16
CA GLU A 27 -26.07 -12.74 -15.81
C GLU A 27 -27.36 -11.99 -15.49
N ARG A 28 -28.03 -11.38 -16.49
CA ARG A 28 -29.26 -10.59 -16.28
C ARG A 28 -30.46 -11.40 -15.82
N SER A 29 -30.47 -12.69 -16.12
CA SER A 29 -31.66 -13.55 -16.00
C SER A 29 -31.78 -14.27 -14.66
N GLN A 30 -30.88 -14.03 -13.70
CA GLN A 30 -30.76 -14.91 -12.54
C GLN A 30 -31.18 -14.26 -11.22
N THR A 31 -32.14 -14.92 -10.56
CA THR A 31 -32.53 -14.67 -9.17
C THR A 31 -31.62 -15.40 -8.19
N GLU A 32 -30.87 -16.41 -8.65
CA GLU A 32 -29.93 -17.16 -7.83
C GLU A 32 -28.66 -17.40 -8.63
N ILE A 33 -27.49 -17.10 -8.06
CA ILE A 33 -26.20 -17.29 -8.73
C ILE A 33 -25.24 -17.94 -7.73
N ALA A 34 -24.56 -19.01 -8.14
CA ALA A 34 -23.45 -19.56 -7.37
C ALA A 34 -22.30 -20.01 -8.28
N PHE A 35 -21.09 -19.61 -7.93
CA PHE A 35 -19.89 -20.02 -8.65
C PHE A 35 -18.65 -20.01 -7.76
N ASP A 36 -17.66 -20.81 -8.17
CA ASP A 36 -16.30 -20.73 -7.67
C ASP A 36 -15.41 -20.10 -8.75
N LEU A 37 -14.73 -19.01 -8.42
CA LEU A 37 -13.77 -18.33 -9.30
C LEU A 37 -12.36 -18.60 -8.78
N THR A 38 -11.55 -19.32 -9.57
CA THR A 38 -10.10 -19.38 -9.37
C THR A 38 -9.45 -18.32 -10.24
N MET A 39 -8.72 -17.41 -9.62
CA MET A 39 -7.95 -16.36 -10.26
C MET A 39 -6.45 -16.62 -10.05
N SER A 40 -5.70 -16.52 -11.14
CA SER A 40 -4.24 -16.51 -11.11
C SER A 40 -3.71 -15.43 -12.03
N SER A 41 -2.79 -14.62 -11.54
CA SER A 41 -2.10 -13.61 -12.35
C SER A 41 -0.62 -13.56 -12.03
N LYS A 42 0.15 -13.14 -13.03
CA LYS A 42 1.51 -12.65 -12.86
C LYS A 42 1.62 -11.35 -13.64
N LEU A 43 1.73 -10.22 -12.95
CA LEU A 43 1.88 -8.90 -13.55
C LEU A 43 3.16 -8.28 -13.01
N GLU A 44 4.06 -7.83 -13.89
CA GLU A 44 5.31 -7.16 -13.50
C GLU A 44 6.15 -7.95 -12.49
N GLY A 45 6.13 -9.29 -12.59
CA GLY A 45 6.85 -10.19 -11.69
C GLY A 45 6.08 -10.62 -10.44
N VAL A 46 5.02 -9.89 -10.05
CA VAL A 46 4.21 -10.22 -8.87
C VAL A 46 3.18 -11.29 -9.22
N ARG A 47 3.24 -12.42 -8.52
CA ARG A 47 2.23 -13.48 -8.62
C ARG A 47 1.11 -13.26 -7.63
N LYS A 48 -0.13 -13.40 -8.09
CA LYS A 48 -1.31 -13.45 -7.23
C LYS A 48 -2.13 -14.66 -7.59
N SER A 49 -2.63 -15.34 -6.57
CA SER A 49 -3.66 -16.36 -6.74
C SER A 49 -4.71 -16.20 -5.66
N ALA A 50 -5.97 -16.34 -6.06
CA ALA A 50 -7.08 -16.32 -5.13
C ALA A 50 -8.20 -17.26 -5.61
N ILE A 51 -8.94 -17.77 -4.65
CA ILE A 51 -10.15 -18.55 -4.85
C ILE A 51 -11.29 -17.76 -4.22
N TYR A 52 -12.33 -17.52 -5.00
CA TYR A 52 -13.57 -16.90 -4.54
C TYR A 52 -14.68 -17.92 -4.63
N GLN A 53 -15.49 -18.00 -3.59
CA GLN A 53 -16.77 -18.72 -3.62
C GLN A 53 -17.86 -17.67 -3.45
N PHE A 54 -18.73 -17.55 -4.44
CA PHE A 54 -19.78 -16.56 -4.45
C PHE A 54 -21.13 -17.26 -4.53
N ASP A 55 -22.04 -16.87 -3.65
CA ASP A 55 -23.41 -17.39 -3.55
C ASP A 55 -24.35 -16.21 -3.36
N TYR A 56 -25.35 -16.07 -4.23
CA TYR A 56 -26.32 -14.97 -4.20
C TYR A 56 -27.74 -15.50 -4.34
N ASP A 57 -28.57 -15.27 -3.32
CA ASP A 57 -30.01 -15.53 -3.27
C ASP A 57 -30.73 -14.17 -3.33
N TYR A 58 -31.08 -13.72 -4.54
CA TYR A 58 -31.65 -12.39 -4.74
C TYR A 58 -33.04 -12.26 -4.12
N PRO A 59 -33.38 -11.11 -3.50
CA PRO A 59 -32.49 -10.03 -3.02
C PRO A 59 -32.12 -10.22 -1.54
N LYS A 60 -32.23 -11.44 -1.02
CA LYS A 60 -32.26 -11.72 0.42
C LYS A 60 -30.87 -11.76 1.03
N ARG A 61 -29.96 -12.49 0.39
CA ARG A 61 -28.67 -12.88 0.99
C ARG A 61 -27.59 -13.00 -0.06
N VAL A 62 -26.38 -12.57 0.29
CA VAL A 62 -25.17 -12.82 -0.49
C VAL A 62 -24.07 -13.30 0.43
N ARG A 63 -23.36 -14.34 0.01
CA ARG A 63 -22.18 -14.86 0.68
C ARG A 63 -20.99 -14.82 -0.26
N LEU A 64 -19.85 -14.40 0.29
CA LEU A 64 -18.58 -14.37 -0.40
C LEU A 64 -17.51 -14.96 0.50
N THR A 65 -16.90 -16.04 0.07
CA THR A 65 -15.64 -16.52 0.63
C THR A 65 -14.48 -16.08 -0.26
N VAL A 66 -13.45 -15.51 0.35
CA VAL A 66 -12.21 -15.06 -0.29
C VAL A 66 -11.04 -15.81 0.33
N GLN A 67 -10.32 -16.57 -0.48
CA GLN A 67 -9.08 -17.22 -0.10
C GLN A 67 -7.94 -16.71 -0.98
N GLU A 68 -7.07 -15.86 -0.44
CA GLU A 68 -5.84 -15.48 -1.15
C GLU A 68 -4.74 -16.47 -0.82
N LEU A 69 -3.99 -16.88 -1.84
CA LEU A 69 -2.94 -17.88 -1.73
C LEU A 69 -1.56 -17.21 -1.82
N ASP A 70 -0.58 -17.77 -1.12
CA ASP A 70 0.84 -17.48 -1.29
C ASP A 70 1.42 -18.25 -2.50
N GLU A 71 2.72 -18.08 -2.77
CA GLU A 71 3.40 -18.75 -3.88
C GLU A 71 3.47 -20.29 -3.75
N LYS A 72 3.32 -20.80 -2.52
CA LYS A 72 3.31 -22.24 -2.21
C LYS A 72 1.88 -22.81 -2.26
N GLY A 73 0.88 -21.96 -2.49
CA GLY A 73 -0.54 -22.33 -2.51
C GLY A 73 -1.19 -22.40 -1.13
N ALA A 74 -0.53 -21.94 -0.06
CA ALA A 74 -1.12 -21.84 1.27
C ALA A 74 -1.96 -20.57 1.40
N ALA A 75 -3.03 -20.61 2.19
CA ALA A 75 -3.89 -19.46 2.42
C ALA A 75 -3.16 -18.38 3.26
N ARG A 76 -2.99 -17.18 2.69
CA ARG A 76 -2.56 -15.98 3.42
C ARG A 76 -3.73 -15.13 3.92
N LEU A 77 -4.87 -15.30 3.27
CA LEU A 77 -6.17 -14.76 3.65
C LEU A 77 -7.20 -15.86 3.49
N HIS A 78 -8.09 -16.02 4.47
CA HIS A 78 -9.28 -16.85 4.31
C HIS A 78 -10.42 -16.20 5.07
N ARG A 79 -11.25 -15.45 4.35
CA ARG A 79 -12.38 -14.71 4.92
C ARG A 79 -13.69 -15.13 4.29
N ASP A 80 -14.73 -15.16 5.08
CA ASP A 80 -16.08 -15.45 4.63
C ASP A 80 -17.01 -14.34 5.10
N TYR A 81 -17.84 -13.84 4.20
CA TYR A 81 -18.74 -12.72 4.42
C TYR A 81 -20.15 -13.16 4.08
N LEU A 82 -21.12 -12.84 4.94
CA LEU A 82 -22.54 -13.01 4.70
C LEU A 82 -23.24 -11.70 4.97
N LEU A 83 -23.88 -11.17 3.93
CA LEU A 83 -24.80 -10.04 4.04
C LEU A 83 -26.22 -10.58 3.93
N GLU A 84 -27.01 -10.35 4.96
CA GLU A 84 -28.44 -10.66 5.00
C GLU A 84 -29.21 -9.42 5.47
N GLY A 85 -30.10 -8.92 4.61
CA GLY A 85 -30.77 -7.64 4.84
C GLY A 85 -29.77 -6.49 4.95
N GLY A 86 -29.66 -5.90 6.15
CA GLY A 86 -28.75 -4.79 6.46
C GLY A 86 -27.58 -5.15 7.39
N ALA A 87 -27.38 -6.43 7.68
CA ALA A 87 -26.33 -6.89 8.58
C ALA A 87 -25.25 -7.66 7.82
N LEU A 88 -24.01 -7.17 7.88
CA LEU A 88 -22.83 -7.88 7.40
C LEU A 88 -22.21 -8.64 8.56
N SER A 89 -22.13 -9.94 8.41
CA SER A 89 -21.34 -10.82 9.27
C SER A 89 -20.15 -11.35 8.48
N GLY A 90 -19.05 -11.64 9.14
CA GLY A 90 -17.96 -12.34 8.49
C GLY A 90 -17.02 -13.03 9.47
N VAL A 91 -16.21 -13.94 8.96
CA VAL A 91 -15.20 -14.69 9.69
C VAL A 91 -13.85 -14.59 8.99
N ASP A 92 -12.77 -14.32 9.71
CA ASP A 92 -11.40 -14.58 9.25
C ASP A 92 -10.94 -15.90 9.90
N TYR A 93 -10.87 -16.96 9.11
CA TYR A 93 -10.56 -18.31 9.60
C TYR A 93 -9.10 -18.45 10.03
N LEU A 94 -8.19 -17.64 9.48
CA LEU A 94 -6.77 -17.72 9.83
C LEU A 94 -6.50 -17.02 11.17
N ARG A 95 -7.14 -15.87 11.38
CA ARG A 95 -6.98 -15.06 12.61
C ARG A 95 -7.98 -15.42 13.70
N LYS A 96 -8.97 -16.25 13.38
CA LYS A 96 -10.07 -16.60 14.29
C LYS A 96 -10.77 -15.33 14.77
N GLU A 97 -11.17 -14.50 13.81
CA GLU A 97 -11.89 -13.26 14.08
C GLU A 97 -13.31 -13.36 13.54
N HIS A 98 -14.26 -12.75 14.24
CA HIS A 98 -15.66 -12.65 13.84
C HIS A 98 -16.09 -11.19 13.85
N LEU A 99 -16.51 -10.72 12.69
CA LEU A 99 -17.07 -9.40 12.48
C LEU A 99 -18.59 -9.50 12.37
N ARG A 100 -19.34 -8.63 13.04
CA ARG A 100 -20.76 -8.41 12.77
C ARG A 100 -21.13 -6.96 12.97
N ARG A 101 -21.72 -6.34 11.93
CA ARG A 101 -22.14 -4.93 11.97
C ARG A 101 -23.35 -4.66 11.08
N ILE A 102 -24.07 -3.60 11.41
CA ILE A 102 -25.02 -2.99 10.48
C ILE A 102 -24.22 -2.21 9.43
N VAL A 103 -24.60 -2.34 8.17
CA VAL A 103 -23.91 -1.71 7.05
C VAL A 103 -24.71 -0.58 6.44
N ILE A 104 -24.01 0.34 5.79
CA ILE A 104 -24.62 1.40 5.01
C ILE A 104 -25.19 0.75 3.74
N PRO A 105 -26.50 0.89 3.45
CA PRO A 105 -27.09 0.32 2.25
C PRO A 105 -26.58 1.03 1.00
N GLY A 106 -26.16 0.24 0.00
CA GLY A 106 -25.85 0.70 -1.35
C GLY A 106 -27.09 0.71 -2.26
N SER A 107 -26.89 0.87 -3.57
CA SER A 107 -27.98 0.84 -4.56
C SER A 107 -28.75 -0.49 -4.61
N ASP A 108 -28.05 -1.59 -4.31
CA ASP A 108 -28.56 -2.95 -4.28
C ASP A 108 -27.74 -3.80 -3.28
N LEU A 109 -28.12 -5.06 -3.06
CA LEU A 109 -27.47 -5.92 -2.08
C LEU A 109 -25.98 -6.20 -2.41
N LEU A 110 -25.64 -6.36 -3.68
CA LEU A 110 -24.26 -6.62 -4.10
C LEU A 110 -23.41 -5.36 -3.92
N SER A 111 -23.91 -4.21 -4.34
CA SER A 111 -23.26 -2.91 -4.12
C SER A 111 -23.06 -2.65 -2.62
N THR A 112 -24.07 -2.98 -1.79
CA THR A 112 -23.95 -2.93 -0.32
C THR A 112 -22.80 -3.81 0.19
N LEU A 113 -22.70 -5.05 -0.28
CA LEU A 113 -21.58 -5.93 0.10
C LEU A 113 -20.23 -5.32 -0.31
N TRP A 114 -20.10 -4.88 -1.57
CA TRP A 114 -18.84 -4.40 -2.14
C TRP A 114 -18.30 -3.15 -1.46
N GLU A 115 -19.17 -2.19 -1.13
CA GLU A 115 -18.80 -0.96 -0.43
C GLU A 115 -18.34 -1.22 1.01
N ASN A 116 -18.83 -2.31 1.64
CA ASN A 116 -18.60 -2.58 3.05
C ASN A 116 -17.48 -3.60 3.33
N ILE A 117 -16.87 -4.24 2.32
CA ILE A 117 -15.74 -5.18 2.50
C ILE A 117 -14.37 -4.63 2.05
N GLY A 118 -14.31 -3.37 1.59
CA GLY A 118 -13.03 -2.70 1.27
C GLY A 118 -12.49 -2.95 -0.14
N GLY A 119 -13.36 -3.31 -1.09
CA GLY A 119 -12.98 -3.61 -2.47
C GLY A 119 -12.69 -5.10 -2.71
N LEU A 120 -12.93 -5.56 -3.94
CA LEU A 120 -12.81 -6.95 -4.37
C LEU A 120 -12.19 -7.00 -5.77
N ASP A 121 -11.67 -8.16 -6.16
CA ASP A 121 -11.26 -8.46 -7.53
C ASP A 121 -12.41 -8.22 -8.52
N ASP A 122 -12.11 -7.52 -9.60
CA ASP A 122 -13.07 -7.14 -10.66
C ASP A 122 -13.73 -8.37 -11.30
N GLY A 123 -13.11 -9.55 -11.23
CA GLY A 123 -13.67 -10.79 -11.77
C GLY A 123 -14.95 -11.23 -11.08
N VAL A 124 -15.03 -11.20 -9.75
CA VAL A 124 -16.26 -11.60 -9.04
C VAL A 124 -17.39 -10.62 -9.33
N LYS A 125 -17.08 -9.31 -9.39
CA LYS A 125 -18.06 -8.29 -9.74
C LYS A 125 -18.59 -8.48 -11.17
N ALA A 126 -17.70 -8.67 -12.13
CA ALA A 126 -18.08 -8.95 -13.51
C ALA A 126 -18.97 -10.20 -13.63
N LEU A 127 -18.66 -11.26 -12.89
CA LEU A 127 -19.43 -12.51 -12.90
C LEU A 127 -20.75 -12.48 -12.11
N SER A 128 -21.02 -11.42 -11.34
CA SER A 128 -22.22 -11.32 -10.50
C SER A 128 -23.15 -10.17 -10.88
N GLN A 129 -22.67 -9.19 -11.65
CA GLN A 129 -23.44 -8.01 -12.07
C GLN A 129 -23.35 -7.81 -13.59
N PRO A 130 -24.48 -7.78 -14.32
CA PRO A 130 -24.49 -7.56 -15.77
C PRO A 130 -23.82 -6.25 -16.20
N GLU A 131 -24.01 -5.18 -15.44
CA GLU A 131 -23.43 -3.86 -15.71
C GLU A 131 -21.90 -3.91 -15.57
N ALA A 132 -21.40 -4.60 -14.53
CA ALA A 132 -19.96 -4.82 -14.33
C ALA A 132 -19.35 -5.69 -15.44
N MET A 133 -20.04 -6.76 -15.86
CA MET A 133 -19.62 -7.56 -17.02
C MET A 133 -19.55 -6.72 -18.30
N THR A 134 -20.55 -5.86 -18.53
CA THR A 134 -20.60 -4.97 -19.69
C THR A 134 -19.41 -4.01 -19.70
N GLN A 135 -19.13 -3.38 -18.56
CA GLN A 135 -17.97 -2.49 -18.39
C GLN A 135 -16.66 -3.25 -18.62
N PHE A 136 -16.52 -4.44 -18.05
CA PHE A 136 -15.35 -5.30 -18.22
C PHE A 136 -15.12 -5.69 -19.69
N LEU A 137 -16.18 -6.02 -20.44
CA LEU A 137 -16.08 -6.45 -21.83
C LEU A 137 -15.93 -5.27 -22.82
N THR A 138 -16.24 -4.04 -22.41
CA THR A 138 -16.25 -2.87 -23.30
C THR A 138 -14.92 -2.64 -24.05
N PRO A 139 -13.75 -2.67 -23.39
CA PRO A 139 -12.47 -2.51 -24.10
C PRO A 139 -12.23 -3.60 -25.15
N PHE A 140 -12.69 -4.83 -24.90
CA PHE A 140 -12.49 -5.96 -25.82
C PHE A 140 -13.38 -5.86 -27.06
N ARG A 141 -14.58 -5.29 -26.93
CA ARG A 141 -15.50 -5.03 -28.05
C ARG A 141 -14.92 -4.04 -29.08
N GLN A 142 -14.01 -3.18 -28.64
CA GLN A 142 -13.33 -2.20 -29.50
C GLN A 142 -12.15 -2.82 -30.27
N LEU A 143 -11.73 -4.04 -29.91
CA LEU A 143 -10.63 -4.72 -30.59
C LEU A 143 -11.12 -5.47 -31.84
N HIS A 144 -10.26 -5.51 -32.85
CA HIS A 144 -10.47 -6.24 -34.11
C HIS A 144 -9.79 -7.63 -34.07
N ASP A 145 -10.00 -8.42 -35.13
CA ASP A 145 -9.32 -9.70 -35.39
C ASP A 145 -9.62 -10.80 -34.36
N TRP A 146 -10.84 -10.79 -33.83
CA TRP A 146 -11.36 -11.88 -33.02
C TRP A 146 -11.73 -13.08 -33.88
N LEU A 147 -11.41 -14.26 -33.37
CA LEU A 147 -11.79 -15.54 -33.93
C LEU A 147 -12.77 -16.22 -32.97
N VAL A 148 -13.89 -16.67 -33.52
CA VAL A 148 -14.93 -17.38 -32.78
C VAL A 148 -14.96 -18.82 -33.23
N GLN A 149 -14.85 -19.75 -32.28
CA GLN A 149 -14.85 -21.18 -32.53
C GLN A 149 -15.83 -21.88 -31.59
N SER A 150 -16.69 -22.71 -32.13
CA SER A 150 -17.54 -23.61 -31.33
C SER A 150 -16.79 -24.93 -31.10
N GLU A 151 -16.67 -25.35 -29.84
CA GLU A 151 -16.03 -26.59 -29.42
C GLU A 151 -17.02 -27.38 -28.55
N GLY A 152 -17.75 -28.31 -29.19
CA GLY A 152 -18.91 -28.97 -28.57
C GLY A 152 -19.97 -27.95 -28.18
N ALA A 153 -20.38 -27.96 -26.90
CA ALA A 153 -21.35 -27.02 -26.35
C ALA A 153 -20.74 -25.69 -25.86
N ARG A 154 -19.44 -25.47 -26.05
CA ARG A 154 -18.74 -24.24 -25.64
C ARG A 154 -18.44 -23.36 -26.84
N THR A 155 -18.43 -22.05 -26.62
CA THR A 155 -17.96 -21.06 -27.61
C THR A 155 -16.69 -20.40 -27.11
N ARG A 156 -15.63 -20.44 -27.92
CA ARG A 156 -14.35 -19.79 -27.66
C ARG A 156 -14.25 -18.53 -28.50
N VAL A 157 -13.92 -17.41 -27.87
CA VAL A 157 -13.62 -16.14 -28.54
C VAL A 157 -12.17 -15.81 -28.21
N TYR A 158 -11.31 -15.81 -29.21
CA TYR A 158 -9.88 -15.60 -29.00
C TYR A 158 -9.31 -14.59 -29.97
N ARG A 159 -8.29 -13.89 -29.50
CA ARG A 159 -7.52 -12.94 -30.28
C ARG A 159 -6.05 -13.13 -29.94
N SER A 160 -5.22 -13.09 -30.98
CA SER A 160 -3.77 -13.06 -30.83
C SER A 160 -3.24 -11.99 -31.78
N ALA A 161 -2.75 -10.90 -31.23
CA ALA A 161 -2.11 -9.83 -32.00
C ALA A 161 -0.63 -9.75 -31.62
N ARG A 162 0.20 -9.49 -32.62
CA ARG A 162 1.63 -9.26 -32.44
C ARG A 162 2.05 -8.10 -33.33
N GLU A 163 2.62 -7.07 -32.72
CA GLU A 163 3.21 -5.93 -33.40
C GLU A 163 4.65 -5.80 -32.89
N GLU A 164 5.62 -6.02 -33.79
CA GLU A 164 7.04 -6.01 -33.46
C GLU A 164 7.38 -6.93 -32.25
N ALA A 165 7.89 -6.31 -31.17
CA ALA A 165 8.28 -6.94 -29.91
C ALA A 165 7.16 -6.98 -28.86
N ARG A 166 5.91 -6.64 -29.22
CA ARG A 166 4.74 -6.67 -28.32
C ARG A 166 3.73 -7.72 -28.78
N PHE A 167 3.33 -8.61 -27.89
CA PHE A 167 2.17 -9.47 -28.10
C PHE A 167 1.01 -9.14 -27.15
N SER A 168 -0.21 -9.41 -27.62
CA SER A 168 -1.41 -9.49 -26.78
C SER A 168 -2.24 -10.69 -27.19
N ARG A 169 -2.64 -11.49 -26.20
CA ARG A 169 -3.51 -12.65 -26.38
C ARG A 169 -4.66 -12.56 -25.41
N ALA A 170 -5.86 -12.81 -25.90
CA ALA A 170 -7.05 -12.91 -25.09
C ALA A 170 -7.85 -14.14 -25.52
N LEU A 171 -8.40 -14.87 -24.56
CA LEU A 171 -9.28 -16.02 -24.77
C LEU A 171 -10.42 -15.93 -23.76
N PHE A 172 -11.64 -15.94 -24.27
CA PHE A 172 -12.87 -16.09 -23.52
C PHE A 172 -13.50 -17.42 -23.91
N VAL A 173 -14.01 -18.16 -22.92
CA VAL A 173 -14.75 -19.41 -23.15
C VAL A 173 -16.11 -19.26 -22.51
N ALA A 174 -17.14 -19.22 -23.35
CA ALA A 174 -18.54 -19.31 -22.94
C ALA A 174 -18.95 -20.79 -22.83
N GLY A 175 -19.56 -21.14 -21.70
CA GLY A 175 -20.21 -22.41 -21.49
C GLY A 175 -21.51 -22.58 -22.28
N PRO A 176 -22.19 -23.73 -22.14
CA PRO A 176 -23.44 -24.02 -22.85
C PRO A 176 -24.58 -23.02 -22.56
N GLN A 177 -24.58 -22.44 -21.36
CA GLN A 177 -25.56 -21.44 -20.93
C GLN A 177 -25.17 -20.01 -21.34
N GLY A 178 -24.11 -19.83 -22.14
CA GLY A 178 -23.57 -18.53 -22.54
C GLY A 178 -22.70 -17.85 -21.47
N ARG A 179 -22.57 -18.44 -20.28
CA ARG A 179 -21.79 -17.91 -19.15
C ARG A 179 -20.29 -18.00 -19.37
N LEU A 180 -19.53 -17.04 -18.85
CA LEU A 180 -18.07 -17.08 -18.91
C LEU A 180 -17.53 -18.18 -17.98
N GLU A 181 -16.92 -19.23 -18.54
CA GLU A 181 -16.27 -20.32 -17.80
C GLU A 181 -14.75 -20.14 -17.68
N ARG A 182 -14.14 -19.42 -18.63
CA ARG A 182 -12.70 -19.17 -18.62
C ARG A 182 -12.34 -17.86 -19.30
N LEU A 183 -11.44 -17.11 -18.67
CA LEU A 183 -10.72 -15.99 -19.28
C LEU A 183 -9.24 -16.29 -19.22
N ARG A 184 -8.51 -16.00 -20.30
CA ARG A 184 -7.05 -15.90 -20.27
C ARG A 184 -6.63 -14.65 -21.01
N MET A 185 -5.74 -13.89 -20.40
CA MET A 185 -5.07 -12.77 -21.03
C MET A 185 -3.57 -12.92 -20.86
N ALA A 186 -2.82 -12.55 -21.89
CA ALA A 186 -1.36 -12.50 -21.82
C ALA A 186 -0.84 -11.33 -22.65
N THR A 187 0.09 -10.58 -22.09
CA THR A 187 0.86 -9.51 -22.73
C THR A 187 2.32 -9.66 -22.31
N GLU A 188 3.20 -8.79 -22.81
CA GLU A 188 4.59 -8.72 -22.33
C GLU A 188 4.68 -8.43 -20.82
N ALA A 189 3.74 -7.65 -20.29
CA ALA A 189 3.72 -7.26 -18.88
C ALA A 189 3.26 -8.39 -17.95
N GLY A 190 2.61 -9.43 -18.48
CA GLY A 190 2.11 -10.52 -17.64
C GLY A 190 0.96 -11.33 -18.20
N HIS A 191 0.34 -12.13 -17.32
CA HIS A 191 -0.83 -12.93 -17.64
C HIS A 191 -1.88 -12.88 -16.53
N LEU A 192 -3.13 -13.07 -16.92
CA LEU A 192 -4.29 -13.28 -16.06
C LEU A 192 -5.05 -14.50 -16.54
N GLU A 193 -5.49 -15.35 -15.61
CA GLU A 193 -6.39 -16.45 -15.89
C GLU A 193 -7.49 -16.49 -14.84
N TRP A 194 -8.74 -16.55 -15.32
CA TRP A 194 -9.91 -16.87 -14.53
C TRP A 194 -10.44 -18.24 -14.96
N ARG A 195 -10.81 -19.06 -13.99
CA ARG A 195 -11.58 -20.29 -14.19
C ARG A 195 -12.81 -20.22 -13.30
N VAL A 196 -13.97 -20.36 -13.91
CA VAL A 196 -15.27 -20.23 -13.24
C VAL A 196 -15.98 -21.56 -13.30
N ALA A 197 -16.38 -22.06 -12.14
CA ALA A 197 -17.21 -23.24 -12.00
C ALA A 197 -18.56 -22.84 -11.42
N TYR A 198 -19.59 -22.76 -12.27
CA TYR A 198 -20.96 -22.52 -11.81
C TYR A 198 -21.51 -23.76 -11.14
N ARG A 199 -22.30 -23.56 -10.09
CA ARG A 199 -22.87 -24.63 -9.27
C ARG A 199 -24.27 -24.26 -8.79
N PRO A 200 -25.08 -25.25 -8.35
CA PRO A 200 -26.33 -24.95 -7.65
C PRO A 200 -26.07 -24.16 -6.36
N LEU A 201 -27.01 -23.27 -6.03
CA LEU A 201 -26.98 -22.50 -4.79
C LEU A 201 -27.08 -23.44 -3.58
N ARG A 202 -26.23 -23.22 -2.57
CA ARG A 202 -26.26 -23.94 -1.29
C ARG A 202 -26.85 -23.04 -0.20
N PRO A 203 -27.37 -23.59 0.91
CA PRO A 203 -27.83 -22.77 2.03
C PRO A 203 -26.73 -21.79 2.51
N LEU A 204 -27.03 -20.49 2.46
CA LEU A 204 -26.09 -19.46 2.89
C LEU A 204 -26.04 -19.41 4.42
N ARG A 205 -24.95 -19.91 4.99
CA ARG A 205 -24.64 -19.87 6.42
C ARG A 205 -23.16 -19.56 6.60
N LEU A 206 -22.84 -18.79 7.65
CA LEU A 206 -21.46 -18.67 8.12
C LEU A 206 -21.20 -19.75 9.15
N ASP A 207 -20.06 -20.43 9.01
CA ASP A 207 -19.51 -21.26 10.06
C ASP A 207 -18.57 -20.41 10.90
N VAL A 208 -18.97 -20.11 12.14
CA VAL A 208 -18.19 -19.26 13.05
C VAL A 208 -17.46 -20.18 14.02
N PRO A 209 -16.12 -20.25 13.96
CA PRO A 209 -15.33 -21.05 14.91
C PRO A 209 -15.64 -20.64 16.35
N SER A 210 -15.74 -21.63 17.25
CA SER A 210 -16.08 -21.41 18.65
C SER A 210 -15.12 -20.46 19.39
N GLU A 211 -13.87 -20.44 18.95
CA GLU A 211 -12.78 -19.65 19.49
C GLU A 211 -12.62 -18.28 18.81
N ALA A 212 -13.52 -17.91 17.89
CA ALA A 212 -13.40 -16.66 17.15
C ALA A 212 -13.65 -15.43 18.04
N VAL A 213 -12.72 -14.49 18.03
CA VAL A 213 -12.79 -13.23 18.79
C VAL A 213 -13.64 -12.20 18.03
N LYS A 214 -14.55 -11.52 18.73
CA LYS A 214 -15.37 -10.45 18.13
C LYS A 214 -14.53 -9.21 17.86
N VAL A 215 -14.59 -8.69 16.64
CA VAL A 215 -13.85 -7.50 16.21
C VAL A 215 -14.77 -6.49 15.50
N GLY A 216 -14.42 -5.20 15.54
CA GLY A 216 -15.13 -4.14 14.80
C GLY A 216 -14.73 -4.05 13.32
N SER A 217 -13.57 -4.59 12.98
CA SER A 217 -13.02 -4.79 11.64
C SER A 217 -12.00 -5.91 11.70
N PHE A 218 -11.83 -6.69 10.62
CA PHE A 218 -10.76 -7.68 10.60
C PHE A 218 -9.39 -7.03 10.68
N SER A 219 -8.48 -7.68 11.38
CA SER A 219 -7.07 -7.31 11.33
C SER A 219 -6.56 -7.54 9.91
N GLU A 220 -5.83 -6.56 9.37
CA GLU A 220 -5.26 -6.65 8.02
C GLU A 220 -4.42 -7.94 7.87
N PRO A 221 -4.45 -8.61 6.71
CA PRO A 221 -3.46 -9.62 6.41
C PRO A 221 -2.08 -9.00 6.58
N GLU A 222 -1.18 -9.69 7.30
CA GLU A 222 0.24 -9.36 7.19
C GLU A 222 0.56 -9.36 5.70
N SER A 223 0.94 -8.20 5.15
CA SER A 223 1.30 -8.13 3.74
C SER A 223 2.38 -9.19 3.49
N GLY A 224 2.35 -9.84 2.31
CA GLY A 224 3.41 -10.75 1.89
C GLY A 224 4.79 -10.12 2.10
N GLU A 225 5.85 -10.94 2.10
CA GLU A 225 7.22 -10.55 2.46
C GLU A 225 7.46 -9.04 2.32
N LYS A 226 7.58 -8.35 3.46
CA LYS A 226 7.70 -6.89 3.55
C LYS A 226 8.73 -6.28 2.61
N PHE A 227 9.70 -7.09 2.19
CA PHE A 227 10.76 -6.74 1.27
C PHE A 227 10.60 -7.50 -0.04
N ASP A 228 10.54 -6.76 -1.16
CA ASP A 228 10.45 -7.34 -2.51
C ASP A 228 11.75 -8.05 -2.94
N SER A 229 12.83 -7.91 -2.19
CA SER A 229 14.12 -8.57 -2.42
C SER A 229 15.00 -8.57 -1.18
N GLU A 230 15.97 -9.50 -1.13
CA GLU A 230 17.02 -9.51 -0.10
C GLU A 230 17.82 -8.20 -0.09
N ALA A 231 18.09 -7.63 -1.27
CA ALA A 231 18.82 -6.37 -1.39
C ALA A 231 18.07 -5.22 -0.69
N ALA A 232 16.74 -5.15 -0.84
CA ALA A 232 15.92 -4.15 -0.14
C ALA A 232 16.00 -4.32 1.39
N ARG A 233 15.94 -5.56 1.88
CA ARG A 233 16.09 -5.89 3.31
C ARG A 233 17.45 -5.46 3.85
N VAL A 234 18.53 -5.86 3.18
CA VAL A 234 19.91 -5.52 3.57
C VAL A 234 20.10 -4.01 3.67
N VAL A 235 19.63 -3.24 2.68
CA VAL A 235 19.76 -1.78 2.68
C VAL A 235 18.95 -1.12 3.79
N ALA A 236 17.70 -1.56 3.99
CA ALA A 236 16.83 -1.03 5.04
C ALA A 236 17.41 -1.31 6.44
N ASP A 237 17.78 -2.56 6.71
CA ASP A 237 18.37 -2.99 7.98
C ASP A 237 19.71 -2.29 8.25
N ARG A 238 20.55 -2.16 7.21
CA ARG A 238 21.80 -1.40 7.29
C ARG A 238 21.53 0.04 7.70
N SER A 239 20.51 0.68 7.13
CA SER A 239 20.19 2.07 7.45
C SER A 239 19.59 2.27 8.84
N VAL A 240 18.71 1.36 9.25
CA VAL A 240 18.18 1.33 10.63
C VAL A 240 19.32 1.20 11.63
N ARG A 241 20.26 0.27 11.42
CA ARG A 241 21.44 0.09 12.28
C ARG A 241 22.38 1.29 12.27
N ALA A 242 22.69 1.83 11.09
CA ALA A 242 23.60 2.96 10.95
C ALA A 242 23.09 4.20 11.72
N PHE A 243 21.79 4.51 11.60
CA PHE A 243 21.20 5.62 12.35
C PHE A 243 21.14 5.33 13.86
N ALA A 244 20.83 4.09 14.26
CA ALA A 244 20.78 3.71 15.68
C ALA A 244 22.15 3.88 16.38
N ASN A 245 23.24 3.71 15.64
CA ASN A 245 24.61 3.84 16.14
C ASN A 245 25.22 5.24 15.87
N LEU A 246 24.39 6.24 15.55
CA LEU A 246 24.83 7.60 15.26
C LEU A 246 25.15 8.36 16.55
N ASP A 247 26.34 8.11 17.11
CA ASP A 247 26.76 8.69 18.39
C ASP A 247 27.51 10.01 18.27
N ASN A 248 28.31 10.17 17.22
CA ASN A 248 29.10 11.37 16.95
C ASN A 248 28.85 11.83 15.52
N VAL A 249 28.18 12.97 15.37
CA VAL A 249 27.84 13.50 14.05
C VAL A 249 27.83 15.02 14.03
N GLU A 250 28.40 15.59 12.97
CA GLU A 250 28.12 16.94 12.49
C GLU A 250 27.42 16.82 11.14
N MET A 251 26.25 17.46 11.01
CA MET A 251 25.47 17.41 9.78
C MET A 251 24.66 18.69 9.56
N ASP A 252 24.45 19.03 8.30
CA ASP A 252 23.42 19.97 7.90
C ASP A 252 22.11 19.22 7.62
N ILE A 253 21.02 19.68 8.22
CA ILE A 253 19.67 19.14 8.01
C ILE A 253 18.82 20.19 7.32
N GLN A 254 18.05 19.77 6.33
CA GLN A 254 16.98 20.56 5.75
C GLN A 254 15.63 19.85 5.92
N PHE A 255 14.60 20.60 6.30
CA PHE A 255 13.22 20.13 6.38
C PHE A 255 12.25 21.21 5.92
N ASP A 256 11.47 20.95 4.87
CA ASP A 256 10.44 21.84 4.32
C ASP A 256 10.90 23.32 4.18
N GLY A 257 12.14 23.51 3.71
CA GLY A 257 12.76 24.83 3.50
C GLY A 257 13.54 25.39 4.68
N ASN A 258 13.36 24.87 5.89
CA ASN A 258 14.17 25.25 7.05
C ASN A 258 15.49 24.47 7.06
N ARG A 259 16.61 25.16 7.33
CA ARG A 259 17.94 24.55 7.43
C ARG A 259 18.55 24.82 8.80
N GLY A 260 19.25 23.81 9.34
CA GLY A 260 20.06 23.95 10.54
C GLY A 260 21.26 23.03 10.53
N ARG A 261 22.36 23.48 11.15
CA ARG A 261 23.51 22.63 11.44
C ARG A 261 23.33 21.99 12.80
N VAL A 262 23.60 20.69 12.88
CA VAL A 262 23.39 19.86 14.06
C VAL A 262 24.68 19.16 14.44
N TRP A 263 25.03 19.22 15.72
CA TRP A 263 26.11 18.44 16.32
C TRP A 263 25.53 17.53 17.39
N VAL A 264 25.94 16.27 17.40
CA VAL A 264 25.54 15.27 18.41
C VAL A 264 26.79 14.54 18.88
N ALA A 265 27.02 14.48 20.20
CA ALA A 265 28.07 13.66 20.80
C ALA A 265 27.82 13.39 22.29
N GLY A 266 27.83 12.11 22.68
CA GLY A 266 27.78 11.71 24.10
C GLY A 266 26.58 12.28 24.86
N GLY A 267 25.39 12.25 24.24
CA GLY A 267 24.15 12.79 24.80
C GLY A 267 23.99 14.31 24.72
N ARG A 268 25.00 15.03 24.21
CA ARG A 268 24.95 16.47 23.94
C ARG A 268 24.43 16.73 22.53
N ILE A 269 23.65 17.78 22.37
CA ILE A 269 23.12 18.21 21.07
C ILE A 269 23.27 19.72 20.95
N ARG A 270 23.78 20.21 19.82
CA ARG A 270 23.74 21.62 19.44
C ARG A 270 23.01 21.75 18.12
N VAL A 271 22.19 22.80 18.01
CA VAL A 271 21.60 23.21 16.73
C VAL A 271 21.87 24.68 16.51
N LYS A 272 22.34 25.01 15.31
CA LYS A 272 22.50 26.38 14.82
C LYS A 272 21.64 26.55 13.58
N ALA A 273 20.59 27.36 13.70
CA ALA A 273 19.73 27.78 12.60
C ALA A 273 19.98 29.27 12.27
N GLN A 274 19.23 29.82 11.33
CA GLN A 274 19.41 31.21 10.89
C GLN A 274 19.19 32.24 12.01
N ASN A 275 18.13 32.05 12.82
CA ASN A 275 17.67 33.06 13.80
C ASN A 275 17.85 32.63 15.26
N HIS A 276 18.26 31.39 15.49
CA HIS A 276 18.44 30.85 16.83
C HIS A 276 19.57 29.82 16.87
N GLU A 277 20.10 29.61 18.05
CA GLU A 277 21.09 28.60 18.34
C GLU A 277 20.85 28.06 19.73
N TRP A 278 21.03 26.76 19.94
CA TRP A 278 20.90 26.17 21.26
C TRP A 278 21.82 24.97 21.44
N VAL A 279 22.16 24.71 22.70
CA VAL A 279 22.95 23.57 23.15
C VAL A 279 22.25 22.91 24.32
N PHE A 280 22.10 21.60 24.25
CA PHE A 280 21.81 20.73 25.38
C PHE A 280 23.08 19.97 25.76
N ASP A 281 23.60 20.17 26.97
CA ASP A 281 24.87 19.58 27.45
C ASP A 281 24.69 18.22 28.18
N GLY A 282 23.47 17.69 28.22
CA GLY A 282 23.10 16.51 29.00
C GLY A 282 22.37 16.83 30.31
N LYS A 283 22.51 18.06 30.81
CA LYS A 283 21.87 18.54 32.06
C LYS A 283 21.20 19.90 31.92
N ASN A 284 21.76 20.79 31.11
CA ASN A 284 21.28 22.14 30.89
C ASN A 284 20.93 22.33 29.43
N LEU A 285 19.88 23.11 29.20
CA LEU A 285 19.56 23.70 27.91
C LEU A 285 19.97 25.17 27.96
N VAL A 286 20.78 25.58 26.98
CA VAL A 286 21.14 26.97 26.74
C VAL A 286 20.68 27.34 25.34
N ALA A 287 19.91 28.41 25.20
CA ALA A 287 19.39 28.87 23.91
C ALA A 287 19.68 30.36 23.71
N ARG A 288 19.89 30.76 22.45
CA ARG A 288 20.01 32.16 22.03
C ARG A 288 19.06 32.42 20.87
N ILE A 289 18.18 33.40 21.05
CA ILE A 289 17.22 33.86 20.04
C ILE A 289 17.02 35.37 20.19
N GLY A 290 16.96 36.10 19.08
CA GLY A 290 16.76 37.55 19.09
C GLY A 290 17.81 38.32 19.90
N GLY A 291 19.05 37.81 19.95
CA GLY A 291 20.15 38.40 20.74
C GLY A 291 20.11 38.13 22.24
N LYS A 292 19.05 37.52 22.78
CA LYS A 292 18.93 37.15 24.19
C LYS A 292 19.38 35.71 24.41
N ALA A 293 20.04 35.45 25.53
CA ALA A 293 20.45 34.12 25.95
C ALA A 293 19.56 33.64 27.11
N TYR A 294 19.21 32.37 27.08
CA TYR A 294 18.40 31.69 28.08
C TYR A 294 19.11 30.45 28.58
N ARG A 295 18.92 30.10 29.85
CA ARG A 295 19.47 28.88 30.45
C ARG A 295 18.49 28.26 31.42
N THR A 296 18.36 26.94 31.37
CA THR A 296 17.62 26.16 32.37
C THR A 296 18.20 24.76 32.52
N ALA A 297 17.94 24.12 33.66
CA ALA A 297 18.16 22.68 33.79
C ALA A 297 17.06 21.94 33.04
N ALA A 298 17.40 20.88 32.31
CA ALA A 298 16.46 20.14 31.49
C ALA A 298 16.85 18.66 31.39
N LYS A 299 15.86 17.79 31.26
CA LYS A 299 16.06 16.44 30.69
C LYS A 299 15.95 16.52 29.17
N ARG A 300 16.65 15.62 28.46
CA ARG A 300 16.64 15.56 26.98
C ARG A 300 15.23 15.60 26.38
N VAL A 301 14.29 14.85 26.97
CA VAL A 301 12.89 14.77 26.52
C VAL A 301 12.08 16.07 26.73
N GLN A 302 12.53 16.97 27.60
CA GLN A 302 11.88 18.25 27.88
C GLN A 302 12.36 19.37 26.95
N VAL A 303 13.49 19.17 26.25
CA VAL A 303 14.10 20.19 25.39
C VAL A 303 13.13 20.73 24.34
N PRO A 304 12.34 19.91 23.60
CA PRO A 304 11.40 20.44 22.61
C PRO A 304 10.37 21.41 23.21
N GLU A 305 9.82 21.07 24.39
CA GLU A 305 8.82 21.88 25.08
C GLU A 305 9.40 23.20 25.59
N LEU A 306 10.64 23.19 26.10
CA LEU A 306 11.35 24.38 26.54
C LEU A 306 11.75 25.29 25.36
N LEU A 307 12.15 24.72 24.23
CA LEU A 307 12.40 25.50 23.02
C LEU A 307 11.11 26.17 22.50
N GLN A 308 9.98 25.46 22.59
CA GLN A 308 8.68 26.00 22.21
C GLN A 308 8.27 27.22 23.06
N SER A 309 8.63 27.27 24.36
CA SER A 309 8.36 28.46 25.19
C SER A 309 9.16 29.69 24.79
N LEU A 310 10.17 29.51 23.93
CA LEU A 310 10.94 30.59 23.30
C LEU A 310 10.54 30.81 21.83
N GLU A 311 9.42 30.24 21.39
CA GLU A 311 8.97 30.27 19.99
C GLU A 311 9.98 29.65 19.01
N ILE A 312 10.86 28.76 19.51
CA ILE A 312 11.79 27.98 18.69
C ILE A 312 11.10 26.66 18.31
N GLU A 313 10.73 26.54 17.05
CA GLU A 313 10.26 25.26 16.50
C GLU A 313 11.44 24.29 16.33
N THR A 314 11.30 23.10 16.89
CA THR A 314 12.31 22.05 16.74
C THR A 314 12.08 21.32 15.43
N LEU A 315 13.09 21.30 14.54
CA LEU A 315 13.02 20.53 13.29
C LEU A 315 12.67 19.06 13.59
N PRO A 316 11.74 18.42 12.86
CA PRO A 316 11.33 17.05 13.15
C PRO A 316 12.48 16.03 13.24
N PRO A 317 13.52 16.07 12.37
CA PRO A 317 14.70 15.20 12.53
C PRO A 317 15.44 15.40 13.85
N VAL A 318 15.53 16.64 14.34
CA VAL A 318 16.16 16.95 15.63
C VAL A 318 15.27 16.48 16.79
N PHE A 319 13.95 16.61 16.65
CA PHE A 319 13.01 16.08 17.64
C PHE A 319 13.15 14.55 17.79
N GLN A 320 13.34 13.83 16.69
CA GLN A 320 13.58 12.38 16.70
C GLN A 320 14.88 12.03 17.42
N LEU A 321 15.96 12.78 17.17
CA LEU A 321 17.20 12.65 17.92
C LEU A 321 16.98 12.90 19.42
N LEU A 322 16.25 13.96 19.80
CA LEU A 322 15.98 14.28 21.21
C LEU A 322 15.16 13.20 21.92
N THR A 323 14.24 12.56 21.20
CA THR A 323 13.36 11.50 21.73
C THR A 323 13.93 10.09 21.57
N ALA A 324 15.18 9.96 21.11
CA ALA A 324 15.85 8.68 20.82
C ALA A 324 15.01 7.77 19.90
N ARG A 325 14.24 8.37 19.00
CA ARG A 325 13.47 7.66 17.98
C ARG A 325 14.30 7.57 16.71
N ASN A 326 14.36 6.38 16.12
CA ASN A 326 15.02 6.18 14.84
C ASN A 326 14.01 6.49 13.70
N PRO A 327 14.20 7.59 12.93
CA PRO A 327 13.31 7.95 11.83
C PRO A 327 13.20 6.83 10.81
N VAL A 328 14.34 6.27 10.41
CA VAL A 328 14.41 5.22 9.39
C VAL A 328 13.58 4.02 9.83
N LYS A 329 13.71 3.61 11.10
CA LYS A 329 12.93 2.49 11.65
C LYS A 329 11.43 2.77 11.59
N MET A 330 10.97 3.98 11.92
CA MET A 330 9.54 4.31 11.85
C MET A 330 9.00 4.16 10.42
N PHE A 331 9.71 4.66 9.41
CA PHE A 331 9.28 4.52 8.01
C PHE A 331 9.29 3.06 7.56
N VAL A 332 10.34 2.31 7.91
CA VAL A 332 10.45 0.87 7.61
C VAL A 332 9.34 0.09 8.29
N ASP A 333 9.14 0.24 9.59
CA ASP A 333 8.14 -0.48 10.39
C ASP A 333 6.73 -0.33 9.82
N ASP A 334 6.32 0.90 9.54
CA ASP A 334 4.98 1.23 9.07
C ASP A 334 4.76 0.94 7.55
N ALA A 335 5.77 0.48 6.81
CA ALA A 335 5.64 0.14 5.40
C ALA A 335 4.99 -1.24 5.21
N LYS A 336 4.02 -1.34 4.29
CA LYS A 336 3.40 -2.60 3.85
C LYS A 336 4.30 -3.34 2.84
N SER A 337 5.02 -2.62 1.99
CA SER A 337 6.04 -3.18 1.10
C SER A 337 7.23 -2.25 0.91
N ILE A 338 8.41 -2.82 0.67
CA ILE A 338 9.68 -2.12 0.52
C ILE A 338 10.43 -2.72 -0.68
N ARG A 339 10.81 -1.86 -1.63
CA ARG A 339 11.57 -2.28 -2.82
C ARG A 339 12.72 -1.34 -3.12
N VAL A 340 13.72 -1.84 -3.84
CA VAL A 340 14.76 -0.99 -4.43
C VAL A 340 14.15 -0.28 -5.64
N ALA A 341 14.11 1.05 -5.59
CA ALA A 341 13.59 1.89 -6.67
C ALA A 341 14.67 2.31 -7.68
N GLY A 342 15.94 2.24 -7.28
CA GLY A 342 17.09 2.59 -8.10
C GLY A 342 18.26 3.08 -7.26
N SER A 343 19.17 3.82 -7.90
CA SER A 343 20.29 4.49 -7.26
C SER A 343 20.42 5.90 -7.78
N LEU A 344 20.91 6.82 -6.95
CA LEU A 344 21.25 8.18 -7.37
C LEU A 344 22.48 8.69 -6.61
N THR A 345 22.99 9.85 -7.00
CA THR A 345 24.09 10.51 -6.27
C THR A 345 23.57 11.77 -5.60
N LEU A 346 23.71 11.88 -4.27
CA LEU A 346 23.40 13.08 -3.48
C LEU A 346 24.68 13.59 -2.81
N SER A 347 24.99 14.86 -2.97
CA SER A 347 26.18 15.51 -2.36
C SER A 347 27.48 14.70 -2.59
N GLY A 348 27.65 14.15 -3.81
CA GLY A 348 28.81 13.35 -4.18
C GLY A 348 28.82 11.91 -3.63
N GLN A 349 27.75 11.45 -2.98
CA GLN A 349 27.64 10.12 -2.40
C GLN A 349 26.61 9.28 -3.18
N THR A 350 27.02 8.08 -3.60
CA THR A 350 26.08 7.11 -4.18
C THR A 350 25.11 6.63 -3.10
N CYS A 351 23.82 6.67 -3.42
CA CYS A 351 22.75 6.24 -2.56
C CYS A 351 21.86 5.22 -3.27
N THR A 352 21.53 4.14 -2.57
CA THR A 352 20.45 3.23 -2.96
C THR A 352 19.10 3.81 -2.53
N LEU A 353 18.14 3.87 -3.45
CA LEU A 353 16.78 4.32 -3.18
C LEU A 353 15.88 3.15 -2.79
N LEU A 354 15.27 3.25 -1.62
CA LEU A 354 14.18 2.39 -1.22
C LEU A 354 12.85 3.13 -1.39
N GLU A 355 11.89 2.49 -2.05
CA GLU A 355 10.49 2.92 -2.03
C GLU A 355 9.74 2.11 -0.97
N LEU A 356 9.07 2.82 -0.06
CA LEU A 356 8.32 2.26 1.06
C LEU A 356 6.85 2.62 0.87
N LYS A 357 6.03 1.63 0.54
CA LYS A 357 4.60 1.82 0.29
C LYS A 357 3.80 1.43 1.52
N GLY A 358 2.88 2.29 1.94
CA GLY A 358 1.84 1.99 2.93
C GLY A 358 0.44 2.22 2.36
N GLU A 359 -0.57 2.14 3.21
CA GLU A 359 -1.99 2.19 2.79
C GLU A 359 -2.39 3.54 2.17
N HIS A 360 -1.96 4.63 2.80
CA HIS A 360 -2.25 6.01 2.36
C HIS A 360 -0.96 6.84 2.29
N ARG A 361 0.17 6.17 2.06
CA ARG A 361 1.48 6.82 2.11
C ARG A 361 2.49 6.15 1.20
N LEU A 362 3.45 6.96 0.78
CA LEU A 362 4.58 6.57 -0.04
C LEU A 362 5.76 7.37 0.47
N SER A 363 6.80 6.64 0.82
CA SER A 363 8.06 7.24 1.24
C SER A 363 9.17 6.78 0.33
N THR A 364 10.13 7.65 0.08
CA THR A 364 11.40 7.29 -0.56
C THR A 364 12.52 7.55 0.43
N LEU A 365 13.34 6.54 0.67
CA LEU A 365 14.51 6.62 1.53
C LEU A 365 15.75 6.49 0.65
N ALA A 366 16.57 7.53 0.57
CA ALA A 366 17.89 7.46 -0.07
C ALA A 366 18.93 7.07 0.98
N VAL A 367 19.51 5.88 0.86
CA VAL A 367 20.50 5.33 1.81
C VAL A 367 21.89 5.41 1.20
N ARG A 368 22.83 6.09 1.86
CA ARG A 368 24.21 6.19 1.41
C ARG A 368 24.87 4.82 1.39
N ASP A 369 25.54 4.48 0.29
CA ASP A 369 26.12 3.15 0.15
C ASP A 369 27.38 2.96 1.01
N ILE A 370 28.09 4.05 1.30
CA ILE A 370 29.36 4.05 2.04
C ILE A 370 29.20 3.67 3.52
N ASP A 371 28.15 4.16 4.18
CA ASP A 371 27.98 4.04 5.64
C ASP A 371 26.56 3.64 6.07
N GLY A 372 25.62 3.56 5.13
CA GLY A 372 24.23 3.22 5.40
C GLY A 372 23.39 4.35 5.98
N LEU A 373 23.94 5.55 6.18
CA LEU A 373 23.16 6.65 6.75
C LEU A 373 22.14 7.19 5.71
N PRO A 374 20.96 7.66 6.17
CA PRO A 374 19.97 8.25 5.26
C PRO A 374 20.48 9.60 4.74
N ALA A 375 20.54 9.78 3.42
CA ALA A 375 20.80 11.07 2.78
C ALA A 375 19.52 11.90 2.60
N SER A 376 18.39 11.23 2.33
CA SER A 376 17.08 11.90 2.29
C SER A 376 15.93 10.95 2.61
N ILE A 377 14.84 11.53 3.11
CA ILE A 377 13.56 10.87 3.34
C ILE A 377 12.47 11.76 2.78
N THR A 378 11.70 11.24 1.82
CA THR A 378 10.48 11.89 1.35
C THR A 378 9.27 11.15 1.91
N LEU A 379 8.19 11.89 2.17
CA LEU A 379 6.91 11.34 2.55
C LEU A 379 5.82 12.04 1.75
N SER A 380 4.97 11.26 1.10
CA SER A 380 3.70 11.70 0.54
C SER A 380 2.58 10.97 1.26
N LEU A 381 1.60 11.73 1.76
CA LEU A 381 0.37 11.19 2.35
C LEU A 381 -0.81 11.52 1.44
N TRP A 382 -1.71 10.56 1.28
CA TRP A 382 -2.98 10.76 0.60
C TRP A 382 -4.12 10.73 1.62
N ASP A 383 -5.16 11.52 1.36
CA ASP A 383 -6.41 11.41 2.10
C ASP A 383 -7.20 10.16 1.66
N ARG A 384 -8.32 9.89 2.35
CA ARG A 384 -9.20 8.75 2.05
C ARG A 384 -9.83 8.79 0.66
N VAL A 385 -9.76 9.92 -0.04
CA VAL A 385 -10.33 10.15 -1.37
C VAL A 385 -9.23 10.15 -2.46
N GLY A 386 -7.97 9.83 -2.08
CA GLY A 386 -6.84 9.72 -2.99
C GLY A 386 -6.21 11.06 -3.40
N ARG A 387 -6.52 12.17 -2.73
CA ARG A 387 -5.84 13.45 -2.94
C ARG A 387 -4.61 13.55 -2.05
N ARG A 388 -3.53 14.14 -2.54
CA ARG A 388 -2.30 14.30 -1.74
C ARG A 388 -2.54 15.34 -0.64
N ALA A 389 -2.59 14.88 0.61
CA ALA A 389 -2.83 15.70 1.79
C ALA A 389 -1.56 16.38 2.30
N LEU A 390 -0.43 15.68 2.22
CA LEU A 390 0.85 16.18 2.71
C LEU A 390 1.98 15.69 1.80
N ARG A 391 2.98 16.55 1.61
CA ARG A 391 4.30 16.14 1.14
C ARG A 391 5.34 16.81 2.04
N SER A 392 6.28 16.04 2.54
CA SER A 392 7.42 16.57 3.31
C SER A 392 8.72 15.94 2.81
N GLU A 393 9.81 16.68 2.92
CA GLU A 393 11.15 16.22 2.55
C GLU A 393 12.17 16.57 3.63
N GLN A 394 12.97 15.57 3.98
CA GLN A 394 14.10 15.68 4.90
C GLN A 394 15.37 15.34 4.13
N THR A 395 16.38 16.20 4.20
CA THR A 395 17.71 15.91 3.64
C THR A 395 18.79 16.07 4.71
N TYR A 396 19.82 15.25 4.58
CA TYR A 396 20.94 15.15 5.52
C TYR A 396 22.26 15.23 4.76
N GLU A 397 23.07 16.22 5.09
CA GLU A 397 24.43 16.36 4.60
C GLU A 397 25.40 16.16 5.76
N TYR A 398 26.06 15.00 5.78
CA TYR A 398 26.97 14.63 6.87
C TYR A 398 28.36 15.22 6.62
N LEU A 399 28.81 16.07 7.54
CA LEU A 399 30.13 16.72 7.50
C LEU A 399 31.18 15.89 8.26
N SER A 400 30.76 15.22 9.34
CA SER A 400 31.60 14.32 10.12
C SER A 400 30.73 13.23 10.76
N THR A 401 31.16 11.98 10.71
CA THR A 401 30.48 10.82 11.33
C THR A 401 31.49 9.93 12.06
N GLY A 402 31.13 9.45 13.25
CA GLY A 402 31.93 8.49 14.03
C GLY A 402 33.24 9.03 14.63
N LYS A 403 33.62 10.28 14.33
CA LYS A 403 34.82 10.93 14.86
C LYS A 403 34.47 11.79 16.08
N PRO A 404 35.35 11.87 17.11
CA PRO A 404 35.17 12.81 18.20
C PRO A 404 35.02 14.24 17.68
N LEU A 405 33.98 14.94 18.15
CA LEU A 405 33.79 16.35 17.84
C LEU A 405 34.66 17.22 18.77
N PRO A 406 35.22 18.34 18.27
CA PRO A 406 35.93 19.31 19.09
C PRO A 406 35.11 19.75 20.32
N ALA A 407 35.74 19.95 21.48
CA ALA A 407 35.04 20.25 22.73
C ALA A 407 34.21 21.55 22.68
N ASP A 408 34.68 22.53 21.92
CA ASP A 408 34.02 23.80 21.61
C ASP A 408 32.81 23.66 20.66
N SER A 409 32.61 22.49 20.03
CA SER A 409 31.42 22.19 19.22
C SER A 409 30.12 22.31 20.01
N PHE A 410 30.17 22.18 21.35
CA PHE A 410 29.01 22.31 22.24
C PHE A 410 29.06 23.58 23.09
N GLN A 411 29.82 24.59 22.68
CA GLN A 411 29.78 25.91 23.31
C GLN A 411 28.83 26.82 22.53
N LEU A 412 27.89 27.44 23.24
CA LEU A 412 27.06 28.50 22.69
C LEU A 412 27.83 29.82 22.81
N GLY A 413 27.93 30.58 21.72
CA GLY A 413 28.53 31.91 21.75
C GLY A 413 27.63 32.88 22.52
N ILE A 414 27.86 33.01 23.82
CA ILE A 414 27.24 34.03 24.68
C ILE A 414 28.24 35.20 24.78
N PRO A 415 27.82 36.45 24.52
CA PRO A 415 28.68 37.61 24.71
C PRO A 415 29.26 37.67 26.13
N THR A 416 30.55 37.98 26.25
CA THR A 416 31.25 38.08 27.53
C THR A 416 30.51 39.04 28.47
N GLY A 417 30.14 38.56 29.66
CA GLY A 417 29.42 39.34 30.68
C GLY A 417 27.88 39.27 30.61
N ALA A 418 27.30 38.65 29.59
CA ALA A 418 25.85 38.44 29.53
C ALA A 418 25.41 37.31 30.47
N VAL A 419 24.45 37.59 31.36
CA VAL A 419 23.82 36.60 32.24
C VAL A 419 22.59 36.03 31.52
N PRO A 420 22.53 34.73 31.20
CA PRO A 420 21.35 34.15 30.58
C PRO A 420 20.12 34.27 31.47
N SER A 421 18.98 34.64 30.89
CA SER A 421 17.70 34.68 31.58
C SER A 421 17.16 33.26 31.81
N PRO A 422 16.28 33.03 32.81
CA PRO A 422 15.53 31.79 32.89
C PRO A 422 14.60 31.65 31.68
N PHE A 423 14.24 30.41 31.33
CA PHE A 423 13.20 30.18 30.32
C PHE A 423 11.85 30.70 30.83
N PRO A 424 10.98 31.24 29.95
CA PRO A 424 9.65 31.69 30.34
C PRO A 424 8.84 30.55 30.98
N GLU A 425 8.14 30.86 32.07
CA GLU A 425 7.12 29.95 32.60
C GLU A 425 5.97 29.86 31.60
N LYS A 426 5.44 28.65 31.37
CA LYS A 426 4.31 28.46 30.46
C LYS A 426 3.12 29.31 30.95
N PRO A 427 2.43 30.05 30.07
CA PRO A 427 1.05 30.38 30.36
C PRO A 427 0.26 29.07 30.45
N THR A 428 -0.30 28.77 31.62
CA THR A 428 -1.31 27.72 31.79
C THR A 428 -2.44 28.00 30.81
N ARG A 429 -2.56 27.14 29.78
CA ARG A 429 -3.72 27.08 28.88
C ARG A 429 -4.51 25.82 29.17
#